data_AF-J0QPJ9-F1
#
_entry.id   AF-J0QPJ9-F1
#
_cell.length_a   1.000
_cell.length_b   1.000
_cell.length_c   1.000
_cell.angle_alpha   90.00
_cell.angle_beta   90.00
_cell.angle_gamma   90.00
#
_symmetry.space_group_name_H-M   'P 1'
#
loop_
_entity.id
_entity.type
_entity.pdbx_description
1 polymer ?
#
loop_
_entity_poly.entity_id
_entity_poly.type
_entity_poly.pdbx_seq_one_letter_code
_entity_poly.pdbx_strand_id
1 'polypeptide(L)'
;MSDHDIFIVIVGIIIIGSITYGLWRVGFGDTILLIIILGVLWFFEFSMTTLLSVAIIAYLGKNIILALANYHRRKLNEQLELKYRECAIYQNIMAQGEQRLFQKTRRIPKKWIKKWDEEVRHWERDLLKNPGHWPPSESSGPWPLMVEDICMQGYGEAWFLYETALTKELTDEHIKKINAFIITFKKTYLKAVRLMRKNRIILQKFVDPLTKKKRYKHTMLSLHWCLYVVDDMITAEYKQQLQEKASGHYDELAAMEIYFEDIPKYTEYEMLEEILSFRYFHMPGDVELLCVCKRALLLLLYDISNAYKAARKTFIYYKQLIDTVKEGYMAFDKDCHYSTARDAINTCKEKDKEKKKGLCVAKGTPTFEKAYKLGVKEWMKVANKKCDNRLIFWERLIEGGCLRAKLDIIFGDEKVKKLEEAINKNKKQFENKVQEAVLANNYLNYNESYAHLIQYLE
;
A
#
# COMPACT_ATOMS: atom_id res chain seq x y z
N MET A 1 -48.71 44.88 75.82
CA MET A 1 -47.53 44.32 75.12
C MET A 1 -46.71 45.49 74.65
N SER A 2 -45.44 45.54 75.02
CA SER A 2 -44.53 46.59 74.56
C SER A 2 -44.14 46.34 73.10
N ASP A 3 -43.78 47.38 72.34
CA ASP A 3 -43.32 47.23 70.94
C ASP A 3 -42.11 46.29 70.81
N HIS A 4 -41.36 46.11 71.91
CA HIS A 4 -40.24 45.17 71.99
C HIS A 4 -40.71 43.70 71.96
N ASP A 5 -41.83 43.39 72.59
CA ASP A 5 -42.42 42.04 72.61
C ASP A 5 -42.95 41.64 71.22
N ILE A 6 -43.51 42.61 70.49
CA ILE A 6 -44.01 42.40 69.12
C ILE A 6 -42.84 42.12 68.17
N PHE A 7 -41.74 42.87 68.29
CA PHE A 7 -40.54 42.66 67.49
C PHE A 7 -39.91 41.28 67.74
N ILE A 8 -39.83 40.84 69.00
CA ILE A 8 -39.32 39.52 69.38
C ILE A 8 -40.20 38.39 68.79
N VAL A 9 -41.52 38.55 68.82
CA VAL A 9 -42.44 37.57 68.23
C VAL A 9 -42.30 37.48 66.72
N ILE A 10 -42.19 38.63 66.03
CA ILE A 10 -42.02 38.65 64.57
C ILE A 10 -40.68 38.02 64.16
N VAL A 11 -39.59 38.35 64.86
CA VAL A 11 -38.28 37.76 64.60
C VAL A 11 -38.29 36.26 64.93
N GLY A 12 -38.95 35.84 66.01
CA GLY A 12 -39.14 34.44 66.36
C GLY A 12 -39.89 33.64 65.29
N ILE A 13 -40.97 34.20 64.74
CA ILE A 13 -41.74 33.58 63.65
C ILE A 13 -40.90 33.46 62.37
N ILE A 14 -40.10 34.48 62.04
CA ILE A 14 -39.22 34.46 60.86
C ILE A 14 -38.11 33.39 61.03
N ILE A 15 -37.54 33.27 62.23
CA ILE A 15 -36.52 32.25 62.55
C ILE A 15 -37.12 30.84 62.50
N ILE A 16 -38.28 30.62 63.11
CA ILE A 16 -38.98 29.33 63.10
C ILE A 16 -39.39 28.96 61.66
N GLY A 17 -39.89 29.92 60.88
CA GLY A 17 -40.21 29.76 59.46
C GLY A 17 -38.99 29.39 58.61
N SER A 18 -37.83 30.00 58.89
CA SER A 18 -36.57 29.70 58.19
C SER A 18 -36.02 28.32 58.56
N ILE A 19 -36.17 27.91 59.82
CA ILE A 19 -35.76 26.58 60.30
C ILE A 19 -36.66 25.50 59.71
N THR A 20 -37.99 25.70 59.70
CA THR A 20 -38.94 24.75 59.08
C THR A 20 -38.78 24.66 57.57
N TYR A 21 -38.49 25.77 56.90
CA TYR A 21 -38.15 25.76 55.47
C TYR A 21 -36.82 25.05 55.19
N GLY A 22 -35.84 25.18 56.09
CA GLY A 22 -34.57 24.44 56.04
C GLY A 22 -34.73 22.93 56.27
N LEU A 23 -35.61 22.54 57.20
CA LEU A 23 -35.98 21.15 57.51
C LEU A 23 -36.59 20.42 56.32
N TRP A 24 -37.30 21.13 55.44
CA TRP A 24 -37.93 20.50 54.26
C TRP A 24 -36.94 20.18 53.13
N ARG A 25 -35.76 20.80 53.11
CA ARG A 25 -34.87 20.78 51.93
C ARG A 25 -33.56 20.01 52.09
N VAL A 26 -33.09 19.76 53.32
CA VAL A 26 -31.78 19.16 53.58
C VAL A 26 -31.88 18.18 54.76
N GLY A 27 -31.49 16.92 54.56
CA GLY A 27 -31.74 15.76 55.43
C GLY A 27 -31.55 15.96 56.94
N PHE A 28 -32.36 15.21 57.71
CA PHE A 28 -32.66 15.35 59.14
C PHE A 28 -31.50 15.25 60.15
N GLY A 29 -30.31 14.75 59.77
CA GLY A 29 -29.25 14.40 60.74
C GLY A 29 -28.55 15.59 61.40
N ASP A 30 -28.06 16.55 60.61
CA ASP A 30 -27.21 17.64 61.11
C ASP A 30 -27.98 18.68 61.94
N THR A 31 -29.26 18.85 61.62
CA THR A 31 -30.16 19.81 62.28
C THR A 31 -30.51 19.35 63.70
N ILE A 32 -30.68 18.05 63.90
CA ILE A 32 -30.94 17.47 65.23
C ILE A 32 -29.70 17.64 66.13
N LEU A 33 -28.50 17.40 65.61
CA LEU A 33 -27.26 17.60 66.35
C LEU A 33 -27.09 19.07 66.78
N LEU A 34 -27.39 20.02 65.90
CA LEU A 34 -27.32 21.45 66.21
C LEU A 34 -28.34 21.87 67.28
N ILE A 35 -29.56 21.32 67.22
CA ILE A 35 -30.60 21.52 68.24
C ILE A 35 -30.15 20.94 69.59
N ILE A 36 -29.52 19.75 69.60
CA ILE A 36 -28.96 19.15 70.82
C ILE A 36 -27.83 20.02 71.39
N ILE A 37 -26.91 20.51 70.55
CA ILE A 37 -25.81 21.39 70.99
C ILE A 37 -26.33 22.70 71.56
N LEU A 38 -27.32 23.33 70.91
CA LEU A 38 -27.96 24.55 71.41
C LEU A 38 -28.73 24.30 72.72
N GLY A 39 -29.39 23.15 72.85
CA GLY A 39 -30.08 22.75 74.08
C GLY A 39 -29.11 22.51 75.25
N VAL A 40 -27.96 21.88 74.98
CA VAL A 40 -26.89 21.69 75.98
C VAL A 40 -26.29 23.03 76.39
N LEU A 41 -26.00 23.92 75.43
CA LEU A 41 -25.47 25.25 75.73
C LEU A 41 -26.47 26.12 76.52
N TRP A 42 -27.77 25.98 76.24
CA TRP A 42 -28.82 26.65 77.00
C TRP A 42 -28.93 26.11 78.43
N PHE A 43 -28.77 24.79 78.63
CA PHE A 43 -28.72 24.16 79.96
C PHE A 43 -27.55 24.67 80.83
N PHE A 44 -26.44 25.09 80.21
CA PHE A 44 -25.30 25.72 80.90
C PHE A 44 -25.45 27.24 81.08
N GLU A 45 -26.67 27.79 80.98
CA GLU A 45 -27.02 29.21 81.19
C GLU A 45 -26.30 30.20 80.25
N PHE A 46 -25.86 29.76 79.07
CA PHE A 46 -25.32 30.70 78.09
C PHE A 46 -26.41 31.68 77.62
N SER A 47 -26.05 32.97 77.55
CA SER A 47 -27.00 34.02 77.18
C SER A 47 -27.53 33.84 75.74
N MET A 48 -28.76 34.27 75.51
CA MET A 48 -29.45 34.16 74.22
C MET A 48 -28.65 34.77 73.06
N THR A 49 -27.88 35.83 73.30
CA THR A 49 -27.01 36.45 72.30
C THR A 49 -25.87 35.51 71.86
N THR A 50 -25.36 34.70 72.78
CA THR A 50 -24.29 33.73 72.52
C THR A 50 -24.82 32.55 71.70
N LEU A 51 -25.99 32.04 72.07
CA LEU A 51 -26.68 30.97 71.33
C LEU A 51 -27.03 31.40 69.90
N LEU A 52 -27.54 32.62 69.73
CA LEU A 52 -27.82 33.21 68.43
C LEU A 52 -26.55 33.33 67.58
N SER A 53 -25.45 33.77 68.18
CA SER A 53 -24.16 33.92 67.49
C SER A 53 -23.63 32.57 67.00
N VAL A 54 -23.71 31.52 67.81
CA VAL A 54 -23.32 30.14 67.43
C VAL A 54 -24.19 29.61 66.29
N ALA A 55 -25.50 29.84 66.33
CA ALA A 55 -26.42 29.42 65.27
C ALA A 55 -26.13 30.14 63.93
N ILE A 56 -25.84 31.44 63.97
CA ILE A 56 -25.46 32.24 62.80
C ILE A 56 -24.16 31.73 62.19
N ILE A 57 -23.13 31.47 63.01
CA ILE A 57 -21.84 30.95 62.55
C ILE A 57 -22.01 29.58 61.88
N ALA A 58 -22.77 28.67 62.49
CA ALA A 58 -23.04 27.36 61.93
C ALA A 58 -23.82 27.44 60.59
N TYR A 59 -24.80 28.33 60.51
CA TYR A 59 -25.56 28.58 59.29
C TYR A 59 -24.67 29.12 58.16
N LEU A 60 -23.81 30.09 58.45
CA LEU A 60 -22.85 30.64 57.48
C LEU A 60 -21.83 29.58 57.03
N GLY A 61 -21.28 28.80 57.96
CA GLY A 61 -20.35 27.71 57.65
C GLY A 61 -20.96 26.67 56.70
N LYS A 62 -22.22 26.25 56.96
CA LYS A 62 -22.94 25.31 56.10
C LYS A 62 -23.15 25.87 54.69
N ASN A 63 -23.53 27.14 54.57
CA ASN A 63 -23.73 27.78 53.27
C ASN A 63 -22.43 27.90 52.45
N ILE A 64 -21.30 28.17 53.10
CA ILE A 64 -19.98 28.21 52.44
C ILE A 64 -19.58 26.82 51.93
N ILE A 65 -19.77 25.76 52.73
CA ILE A 65 -19.49 24.38 52.31
C ILE A 65 -20.36 23.99 51.11
N LEU A 66 -21.64 24.36 51.11
CA LEU A 66 -22.57 24.10 49.99
C LEU A 66 -22.17 24.88 48.72
N ALA A 67 -21.73 26.13 48.87
CA ALA A 67 -21.21 26.92 47.76
C ALA A 67 -19.94 26.31 47.16
N LEU A 68 -19.01 25.84 47.99
CA LEU A 68 -17.80 25.13 47.57
C LEU A 68 -18.12 23.81 46.86
N ALA A 69 -19.05 23.03 47.41
CA ALA A 69 -19.49 21.77 46.80
C ALA A 69 -20.16 22.01 45.42
N ASN A 70 -21.00 23.05 45.31
CA ASN A 70 -21.62 23.44 44.05
C ASN A 70 -20.60 23.97 43.03
N TYR A 71 -19.59 24.73 43.48
CA TYR A 71 -18.49 25.20 42.64
C TYR A 71 -17.66 24.02 42.09
N HIS A 72 -17.28 23.08 42.96
CA HIS A 72 -16.58 21.85 42.54
C HIS A 72 -17.41 21.01 41.58
N ARG A 73 -18.72 20.87 41.83
CA ARG A 73 -19.64 20.13 40.95
C ARG A 73 -19.78 20.80 39.58
N ARG A 74 -19.86 22.13 39.51
CA ARG A 74 -19.86 22.87 38.24
C ARG A 74 -18.56 22.66 37.47
N LYS A 75 -17.41 22.82 38.14
CA LYS A 75 -16.09 22.59 37.52
C LYS A 75 -15.94 21.16 37.02
N LEU A 76 -16.44 20.17 37.76
CA LEU A 76 -16.43 18.76 37.34
C LEU A 76 -17.35 18.52 36.13
N ASN A 77 -18.55 19.12 36.11
CA ASN A 77 -19.49 19.00 34.99
C ASN A 77 -18.93 19.66 33.71
N GLU A 78 -18.29 20.83 33.82
CA GLU A 78 -17.63 21.49 32.68
C GLU A 78 -16.48 20.63 32.11
N GLN A 79 -15.67 20.01 32.98
CA GLN A 79 -14.64 19.06 32.55
C GLN A 79 -15.23 17.79 31.92
N LEU A 80 -16.34 17.29 32.43
CA LEU A 80 -17.04 16.13 31.88
C LEU A 80 -17.61 16.45 30.50
N GLU A 81 -18.22 17.63 30.34
CA GLU A 81 -18.82 18.07 29.07
C GLU A 81 -17.76 18.28 27.98
N LEU A 82 -16.59 18.82 28.34
CA LEU A 82 -15.42 18.90 27.46
C LEU A 82 -14.96 17.52 27.01
N LYS A 83 -14.81 16.55 27.95
CA LYS A 83 -14.46 15.16 27.60
C LYS A 83 -15.50 14.47 26.73
N TYR A 84 -16.80 14.73 26.94
CA TYR A 84 -17.85 14.20 26.08
C TYR A 84 -17.81 14.79 24.67
N ARG A 85 -17.50 16.09 24.52
CA ARG A 85 -17.31 16.72 23.20
C ARG A 85 -16.06 16.19 22.49
N GLU A 86 -14.96 16.00 23.19
CA GLU A 86 -13.77 15.34 22.65
C GLU A 86 -14.09 13.92 22.19
N CYS A 87 -14.68 13.10 23.05
CA CYS A 87 -15.11 11.74 22.69
C CYS A 87 -16.06 11.71 21.51
N ALA A 88 -16.99 12.66 21.39
CA ALA A 88 -17.91 12.74 20.26
C ALA A 88 -17.18 13.10 18.95
N ILE A 89 -16.19 14.00 18.99
CA ILE A 89 -15.34 14.34 17.83
C ILE A 89 -14.49 13.13 17.43
N TYR A 90 -13.84 12.47 18.39
CA TYR A 90 -13.06 11.24 18.14
C TYR A 90 -13.93 10.09 17.61
N GLN A 91 -15.08 9.83 18.21
CA GLN A 91 -15.99 8.76 17.78
C GLN A 91 -16.56 9.04 16.40
N ASN A 92 -16.85 10.29 16.02
CA ASN A 92 -17.37 10.61 14.68
C ASN A 92 -16.27 10.46 13.60
N ILE A 93 -15.02 10.85 13.92
CA ILE A 93 -13.84 10.66 13.06
C ILE A 93 -13.48 9.17 12.91
N MET A 94 -13.51 8.39 13.99
CA MET A 94 -13.24 6.95 13.97
C MET A 94 -14.40 6.13 13.37
N ALA A 95 -15.66 6.42 13.69
CA ALA A 95 -16.80 5.61 13.23
C ALA A 95 -17.08 5.74 11.73
N GLN A 96 -16.87 6.91 11.13
CA GLN A 96 -17.12 7.13 9.70
C GLN A 96 -15.87 6.92 8.82
N GLY A 97 -14.69 7.20 9.36
CA GLY A 97 -13.46 7.24 8.58
C GLY A 97 -12.80 5.88 8.43
N GLU A 98 -12.73 5.10 9.50
CA GLU A 98 -11.53 4.29 9.72
C GLU A 98 -11.52 2.99 8.87
N GLN A 99 -12.64 2.27 8.79
CA GLN A 99 -12.78 1.10 7.91
C GLN A 99 -12.93 1.48 6.43
N ARG A 100 -13.59 2.61 6.12
CA ARG A 100 -13.75 3.11 4.74
C ARG A 100 -12.46 3.73 4.19
N LEU A 101 -11.66 4.42 5.00
CA LEU A 101 -10.36 4.98 4.66
C LEU A 101 -9.41 3.86 4.30
N PHE A 102 -9.29 2.86 5.17
CA PHE A 102 -8.39 1.74 4.94
C PHE A 102 -8.79 0.92 3.71
N GLN A 103 -10.09 0.77 3.43
CA GLN A 103 -10.55 0.16 2.19
C GLN A 103 -10.32 1.05 0.95
N LYS A 104 -10.45 2.38 1.07
CA LYS A 104 -10.17 3.34 -0.01
C LYS A 104 -8.67 3.44 -0.32
N THR A 105 -7.79 3.33 0.69
CA THR A 105 -6.33 3.33 0.52
C THR A 105 -5.78 1.97 0.12
N ARG A 106 -6.45 0.87 0.53
CA ARG A 106 -6.18 -0.49 0.02
C ARG A 106 -6.56 -0.70 -1.44
N ARG A 107 -7.43 0.14 -2.04
CA ARG A 107 -7.69 0.03 -3.48
C ARG A 107 -6.37 0.23 -4.20
N ILE A 108 -5.74 -0.88 -4.59
CA ILE A 108 -4.60 -0.89 -5.51
C ILE A 108 -4.97 0.09 -6.61
N PRO A 109 -4.19 1.16 -6.80
CA PRO A 109 -4.42 2.00 -7.94
C PRO A 109 -4.07 1.14 -9.15
N LYS A 110 -5.07 0.50 -9.78
CA LYS A 110 -4.88 -0.21 -11.05
C LYS A 110 -4.20 0.72 -12.07
N LYS A 111 -4.35 2.04 -11.90
CA LYS A 111 -3.61 3.08 -12.60
C LYS A 111 -2.08 2.98 -12.46
N TRP A 112 -1.56 2.67 -11.26
CA TRP A 112 -0.11 2.54 -11.03
C TRP A 112 0.46 1.25 -11.61
N ILE A 113 -0.24 0.11 -11.45
CA ILE A 113 0.15 -1.14 -12.12
C ILE A 113 0.11 -0.98 -13.64
N LYS A 114 -0.96 -0.37 -14.17
CA LYS A 114 -1.09 -0.08 -15.59
C LYS A 114 0.02 0.85 -16.08
N LYS A 115 0.40 1.85 -15.28
CA LYS A 115 1.55 2.71 -15.58
C LYS A 115 2.84 1.89 -15.65
N TRP A 116 3.15 1.05 -14.66
CA TRP A 116 4.30 0.15 -14.71
C TRP A 116 4.32 -0.75 -15.95
N ASP A 117 3.17 -1.30 -16.35
CA ASP A 117 3.08 -2.13 -17.55
C ASP A 117 3.29 -1.32 -18.84
N GLU A 118 2.88 -0.06 -18.87
CA GLU A 118 3.10 0.85 -20.00
C GLU A 118 4.57 1.26 -20.08
N GLU A 119 5.22 1.50 -18.94
CA GLU A 119 6.63 1.86 -18.80
C GLU A 119 7.55 0.71 -19.25
N VAL A 120 7.29 -0.50 -18.79
CA VAL A 120 7.99 -1.71 -19.26
C VAL A 120 7.82 -1.88 -20.77
N ARG A 121 6.62 -1.63 -21.30
CA ARG A 121 6.38 -1.65 -22.76
C ARG A 121 7.06 -0.53 -23.51
N HIS A 122 7.32 0.61 -22.87
CA HIS A 122 8.07 1.70 -23.47
C HIS A 122 9.55 1.34 -23.54
N TRP A 123 10.11 0.87 -22.43
CA TRP A 123 11.47 0.32 -22.36
C TRP A 123 11.70 -0.81 -23.40
N GLU A 124 10.75 -1.75 -23.51
CA GLU A 124 10.76 -2.81 -24.54
C GLU A 124 10.85 -2.24 -25.96
N ARG A 125 10.15 -1.14 -26.26
CA ARG A 125 10.16 -0.51 -27.59
C ARG A 125 11.42 0.33 -27.82
N ASP A 126 11.96 0.94 -26.79
CA ASP A 126 13.11 1.83 -26.88
C ASP A 126 14.43 1.08 -26.98
N LEU A 127 14.55 -0.10 -26.36
CA LEU A 127 15.65 -1.04 -26.64
C LEU A 127 15.73 -1.43 -28.13
N LEU A 128 14.65 -1.25 -28.90
CA LEU A 128 14.54 -1.66 -30.31
C LEU A 128 14.57 -0.48 -31.28
N LYS A 129 14.42 0.74 -30.79
CA LYS A 129 14.70 1.96 -31.56
C LYS A 129 16.17 2.28 -31.37
N ASN A 130 16.90 2.44 -32.48
CA ASN A 130 18.29 2.90 -32.50
C ASN A 130 18.49 4.01 -31.44
N PRO A 131 19.57 3.98 -30.63
CA PRO A 131 19.70 4.85 -29.47
C PRO A 131 19.97 6.25 -30.01
N GLY A 132 19.12 7.20 -29.71
CA GLY A 132 19.27 8.53 -30.29
C GLY A 132 18.57 9.59 -29.50
N HIS A 133 17.28 9.41 -29.23
CA HIS A 133 16.53 10.43 -28.50
C HIS A 133 15.45 9.80 -27.65
N TRP A 134 15.59 10.01 -26.35
CA TRP A 134 14.51 9.99 -25.39
C TRP A 134 13.66 11.24 -25.65
N PRO A 135 12.43 11.17 -26.20
CA PRO A 135 11.47 12.18 -25.81
C PRO A 135 11.07 11.85 -24.37
N PRO A 136 11.15 12.79 -23.42
CA PRO A 136 10.59 12.58 -22.10
C PRO A 136 9.13 12.17 -22.30
N SER A 137 8.74 11.01 -21.77
CA SER A 137 7.35 10.59 -21.86
C SER A 137 6.49 11.65 -21.15
N GLU A 138 5.61 12.32 -21.88
CA GLU A 138 4.58 13.22 -21.34
C GLU A 138 3.45 12.46 -20.61
N SER A 139 3.74 11.28 -20.03
CA SER A 139 2.77 10.51 -19.24
C SER A 139 2.82 10.90 -17.77
N SER A 140 2.07 11.97 -17.46
CA SER A 140 1.43 12.27 -16.18
C SER A 140 2.06 11.67 -14.90
N GLY A 141 2.89 12.47 -14.23
CA GLY A 141 3.32 12.31 -12.84
C GLY A 141 4.69 11.65 -12.64
N PRO A 142 5.39 11.96 -11.53
CA PRO A 142 6.69 11.35 -11.22
C PRO A 142 6.55 9.83 -11.09
N TRP A 143 7.50 9.11 -11.68
CA TRP A 143 7.63 7.66 -11.60
C TRP A 143 7.92 7.26 -10.14
N PRO A 144 7.60 6.03 -9.71
CA PRO A 144 8.30 5.51 -8.54
C PRO A 144 9.77 5.35 -8.94
N LEU A 145 10.63 6.21 -8.40
CA LEU A 145 12.06 6.35 -8.71
C LEU A 145 12.79 4.99 -8.84
N MET A 146 12.36 3.97 -8.11
CA MET A 146 12.97 2.63 -8.12
C MET A 146 12.70 1.80 -9.39
N VAL A 147 11.52 1.89 -10.00
CA VAL A 147 11.25 1.17 -11.28
C VAL A 147 12.04 1.82 -12.40
N GLU A 148 12.14 3.15 -12.37
CA GLU A 148 12.98 3.92 -13.26
C GLU A 148 14.46 3.51 -13.11
N ASP A 149 14.98 3.39 -11.88
CA ASP A 149 16.35 2.92 -11.62
C ASP A 149 16.62 1.50 -12.17
N ILE A 150 15.72 0.55 -11.91
CA ILE A 150 15.84 -0.84 -12.41
C ILE A 150 15.77 -0.85 -13.94
N CYS A 151 14.87 -0.06 -14.54
CA CYS A 151 14.77 0.09 -15.99
C CYS A 151 16.00 0.75 -16.61
N MET A 152 16.56 1.78 -15.98
CA MET A 152 17.78 2.46 -16.45
C MET A 152 19.00 1.54 -16.43
N GLN A 153 19.18 0.79 -15.33
CA GLN A 153 20.24 -0.21 -15.20
C GLN A 153 20.07 -1.33 -16.25
N GLY A 154 18.86 -1.89 -16.34
CA GLY A 154 18.53 -2.92 -17.32
C GLY A 154 18.69 -2.44 -18.75
N TYR A 155 18.36 -1.17 -19.04
CA TYR A 155 18.61 -0.56 -20.35
C TYR A 155 20.09 -0.53 -20.65
N GLY A 156 20.94 0.06 -19.80
CA GLY A 156 22.37 0.17 -20.07
C GLY A 156 23.04 -1.18 -20.36
N GLU A 157 22.71 -2.20 -19.57
CA GLU A 157 23.30 -3.53 -19.69
C GLU A 157 22.77 -4.33 -20.87
N ALA A 158 21.44 -4.43 -21.00
CA ALA A 158 20.83 -5.16 -22.12
C ALA A 158 21.13 -4.47 -23.44
N TRP A 159 21.14 -3.13 -23.48
CA TRP A 159 21.44 -2.34 -24.66
C TRP A 159 22.83 -2.67 -25.20
N PHE A 160 23.87 -2.64 -24.36
CA PHE A 160 25.24 -2.93 -24.79
C PHE A 160 25.38 -4.34 -25.40
N LEU A 161 24.71 -5.33 -24.80
CA LEU A 161 24.69 -6.70 -25.31
C LEU A 161 23.89 -6.82 -26.62
N TYR A 162 22.77 -6.11 -26.74
CA TYR A 162 22.02 -6.03 -27.99
C TYR A 162 22.80 -5.33 -29.09
N GLU A 163 23.48 -4.23 -28.81
CA GLU A 163 24.35 -3.54 -29.75
C GLU A 163 25.44 -4.48 -30.27
N THR A 164 26.12 -5.19 -29.36
CA THR A 164 27.11 -6.21 -29.70
C THR A 164 26.49 -7.36 -30.52
N ALA A 165 25.26 -7.76 -30.20
CA ALA A 165 24.57 -8.80 -30.96
C ALA A 165 24.27 -8.35 -32.40
N LEU A 166 23.90 -7.09 -32.57
CA LEU A 166 23.54 -6.48 -33.85
C LEU A 166 24.74 -6.24 -34.79
N THR A 167 25.98 -6.32 -34.28
CA THR A 167 27.19 -6.27 -35.12
C THR A 167 27.58 -7.63 -35.69
N LYS A 168 26.95 -8.74 -35.27
CA LYS A 168 27.28 -10.08 -35.77
C LYS A 168 26.74 -10.29 -37.18
N GLU A 169 27.61 -10.77 -38.06
CA GLU A 169 27.26 -11.04 -39.44
C GLU A 169 26.50 -12.38 -39.59
N LEU A 170 25.51 -12.40 -40.49
CA LEU A 170 24.77 -13.62 -40.82
C LEU A 170 25.58 -14.47 -41.82
N THR A 171 25.71 -15.76 -41.53
CA THR A 171 26.27 -16.74 -42.47
C THR A 171 25.22 -17.16 -43.51
N ASP A 172 25.66 -17.76 -44.61
CA ASP A 172 24.73 -18.32 -45.62
C ASP A 172 23.79 -19.37 -45.02
N GLU A 173 24.27 -20.14 -44.04
CA GLU A 173 23.47 -21.12 -43.32
C GLU A 173 22.40 -20.45 -42.47
N HIS A 174 22.73 -19.37 -41.76
CA HIS A 174 21.74 -18.58 -41.03
C HIS A 174 20.66 -18.05 -41.97
N ILE A 175 21.03 -17.56 -43.16
CA ILE A 175 20.08 -17.03 -44.15
C ILE A 175 19.13 -18.14 -44.64
N LYS A 176 19.63 -19.34 -44.93
CA LYS A 176 18.80 -20.48 -45.30
C LYS A 176 17.77 -20.82 -44.22
N LYS A 177 18.22 -20.93 -42.96
CA LYS A 177 17.33 -21.22 -41.83
C LYS A 177 16.27 -20.13 -41.63
N ILE A 178 16.63 -18.85 -41.74
CA ILE A 178 15.70 -17.72 -41.66
C ILE A 178 14.65 -17.78 -42.79
N ASN A 179 15.07 -18.08 -44.02
CA ASN A 179 14.15 -18.17 -45.15
C ASN A 179 13.15 -19.30 -44.99
N ALA A 180 13.61 -20.47 -44.55
CA ALA A 180 12.74 -21.60 -44.24
C ALA A 180 11.71 -21.21 -43.17
N PHE A 181 12.15 -20.53 -42.10
CA PHE A 181 11.25 -20.02 -41.07
C PHE A 181 10.21 -19.03 -41.62
N ILE A 182 10.63 -18.03 -42.42
CA ILE A 182 9.72 -17.03 -42.99
C ILE A 182 8.65 -17.69 -43.87
N ILE A 183 9.01 -18.72 -44.62
CA ILE A 183 8.06 -19.47 -45.46
C ILE A 183 7.03 -20.17 -44.58
N THR A 184 7.48 -20.91 -43.56
CA THR A 184 6.60 -21.65 -42.64
C THR A 184 5.67 -20.72 -41.85
N PHE A 185 6.16 -19.55 -41.42
CA PHE A 185 5.42 -18.61 -40.55
C PHE A 185 5.00 -17.31 -41.25
N LYS A 186 4.80 -17.37 -42.58
CA LYS A 186 4.56 -16.20 -43.46
C LYS A 186 3.48 -15.24 -42.96
N LYS A 187 2.35 -15.77 -42.49
CA LYS A 187 1.21 -14.97 -42.01
C LYS A 187 1.58 -14.13 -40.78
N THR A 188 2.25 -14.74 -39.80
CA THR A 188 2.70 -14.08 -38.57
C THR A 188 3.78 -13.05 -38.85
N TYR A 189 4.75 -13.40 -39.70
CA TYR A 189 5.80 -12.49 -40.13
C TYR A 189 5.25 -11.22 -40.81
N LEU A 190 4.30 -11.36 -41.74
CA LEU A 190 3.67 -10.22 -42.41
C LEU A 190 2.92 -9.31 -41.43
N LYS A 191 2.21 -9.87 -40.44
CA LYS A 191 1.55 -9.09 -39.38
C LYS A 191 2.59 -8.30 -38.56
N ALA A 192 3.68 -8.95 -38.15
CA ALA A 192 4.75 -8.31 -37.38
C ALA A 192 5.39 -7.14 -38.14
N VAL A 193 5.75 -7.34 -39.42
CA VAL A 193 6.33 -6.28 -40.27
C VAL A 193 5.37 -5.09 -40.43
N ARG A 194 4.06 -5.32 -40.57
CA ARG A 194 3.07 -4.23 -40.61
C ARG A 194 3.04 -3.44 -39.29
N LEU A 195 3.11 -4.13 -38.15
CA LEU A 195 3.15 -3.50 -36.83
C LEU A 195 4.43 -2.69 -36.59
N MET A 196 5.59 -3.17 -37.07
CA MET A 196 6.86 -2.41 -37.01
C MET A 196 6.71 -1.06 -37.71
N ARG A 197 6.18 -1.07 -38.94
CA ARG A 197 5.98 0.14 -39.74
C ARG A 197 5.04 1.12 -39.04
N LYS A 198 3.92 0.62 -38.47
CA LYS A 198 3.00 1.43 -37.67
C LYS A 198 3.67 2.11 -36.47
N ASN A 199 4.63 1.44 -35.84
CA ASN A 199 5.38 1.96 -34.69
C ASN A 199 6.61 2.78 -35.06
N ARG A 200 6.73 3.21 -36.34
CA ARG A 200 7.85 4.03 -36.85
C ARG A 200 9.23 3.39 -36.64
N ILE A 201 9.29 2.06 -36.60
CA ILE A 201 10.56 1.36 -36.57
C ILE A 201 11.10 1.39 -38.01
N ILE A 202 12.08 2.26 -38.23
CA ILE A 202 12.73 2.42 -39.53
C ILE A 202 13.67 1.24 -39.72
N LEU A 203 13.21 0.27 -40.51
CA LEU A 203 14.12 -0.67 -41.15
C LEU A 203 14.99 0.16 -42.10
N GLN A 204 16.20 0.55 -41.67
CA GLN A 204 17.27 0.74 -42.66
C GLN A 204 17.25 -0.56 -43.50
N LYS A 205 17.29 -0.41 -44.82
CA LYS A 205 16.68 -1.37 -45.74
C LYS A 205 16.97 -2.84 -45.36
N PHE A 206 15.90 -3.55 -44.96
CA PHE A 206 15.83 -5.01 -45.04
C PHE A 206 16.34 -5.38 -46.42
N VAL A 207 17.52 -5.98 -46.51
CA VAL A 207 17.91 -6.46 -47.82
C VAL A 207 17.32 -7.85 -47.97
N ASP A 208 16.28 -7.82 -48.78
CA ASP A 208 15.48 -8.92 -49.28
C ASP A 208 16.27 -10.23 -49.48
N PRO A 209 15.96 -11.33 -48.77
CA PRO A 209 16.66 -12.61 -48.90
C PRO A 209 16.93 -13.09 -50.33
N LEU A 210 16.20 -12.61 -51.34
CA LEU A 210 16.35 -12.95 -52.75
C LEU A 210 17.48 -12.20 -53.50
N THR A 211 17.96 -11.02 -53.03
CA THR A 211 18.69 -10.04 -53.90
C THR A 211 20.16 -9.69 -53.53
N LYS A 212 20.80 -10.42 -52.60
CA LYS A 212 22.22 -10.31 -52.15
C LYS A 212 22.94 -8.93 -52.12
N LYS A 213 22.48 -7.92 -51.35
CA LYS A 213 23.31 -6.74 -50.93
C LYS A 213 23.37 -6.61 -49.39
N LYS A 214 24.45 -6.08 -48.77
CA LYS A 214 24.88 -6.21 -47.34
C LYS A 214 23.80 -6.00 -46.23
N ARG A 215 23.76 -6.88 -45.21
CA ARG A 215 22.53 -7.30 -44.44
C ARG A 215 22.68 -7.58 -42.93
N TYR A 216 23.18 -6.67 -42.12
CA TYR A 216 23.62 -7.11 -40.78
C TYR A 216 22.65 -6.73 -39.63
N LYS A 217 22.19 -5.49 -39.55
CA LYS A 217 21.41 -5.01 -38.38
C LYS A 217 19.90 -5.28 -38.44
N HIS A 218 19.30 -5.22 -39.63
CA HIS A 218 17.83 -5.15 -39.76
C HIS A 218 17.11 -6.48 -39.66
N THR A 219 17.75 -7.57 -40.08
CA THR A 219 17.14 -8.90 -40.01
C THR A 219 17.04 -9.37 -38.55
N MET A 220 18.12 -9.21 -37.76
CA MET A 220 18.08 -9.52 -36.31
C MET A 220 17.06 -8.64 -35.56
N LEU A 221 17.01 -7.33 -35.85
CA LEU A 221 15.97 -6.44 -35.29
C LEU A 221 14.55 -6.86 -35.69
N SER A 222 14.36 -7.30 -36.95
CA SER A 222 13.07 -7.78 -37.44
C SER A 222 12.64 -9.07 -36.74
N LEU A 223 13.57 -10.00 -36.53
CA LEU A 223 13.31 -11.26 -35.84
C LEU A 223 13.05 -11.04 -34.34
N HIS A 224 13.80 -10.15 -33.69
CA HIS A 224 13.53 -9.76 -32.30
C HIS A 224 12.16 -9.07 -32.16
N TRP A 225 11.80 -8.17 -33.07
CA TRP A 225 10.46 -7.59 -33.04
C TRP A 225 9.36 -8.63 -33.32
N CYS A 226 9.62 -9.59 -34.22
CA CYS A 226 8.71 -10.70 -34.45
C CYS A 226 8.47 -11.49 -33.16
N LEU A 227 9.52 -11.74 -32.38
CA LEU A 227 9.43 -12.37 -31.06
C LEU A 227 8.51 -11.58 -30.12
N TYR A 228 8.66 -10.25 -30.06
CA TYR A 228 7.81 -9.37 -29.26
C TYR A 228 6.32 -9.46 -29.65
N VAL A 229 6.03 -9.41 -30.96
CA VAL A 229 4.65 -9.52 -31.46
C VAL A 229 4.06 -10.88 -31.15
N VAL A 230 4.85 -11.95 -31.27
CA VAL A 230 4.41 -13.30 -30.90
C VAL A 230 4.10 -13.38 -29.40
N ASP A 231 4.92 -12.79 -28.52
CA ASP A 231 4.64 -12.71 -27.08
C ASP A 231 3.29 -12.00 -26.78
N ASP A 232 3.01 -10.89 -27.46
CA ASP A 232 1.75 -10.16 -27.30
C ASP A 232 0.55 -10.94 -27.89
N MET A 233 0.74 -11.67 -28.98
CA MET A 233 -0.31 -12.54 -29.55
C MET A 233 -0.64 -13.70 -28.63
N ILE A 234 0.36 -14.39 -28.06
CA ILE A 234 0.15 -15.45 -27.06
C ILE A 234 -0.63 -14.89 -25.85
N THR A 235 -0.26 -13.70 -25.37
CA THR A 235 -0.94 -13.04 -24.25
C THR A 235 -2.40 -12.70 -24.58
N ALA A 236 -2.68 -12.29 -25.82
CA ALA A 236 -4.03 -11.92 -26.25
C ALA A 236 -4.95 -13.16 -26.36
N GLU A 237 -4.46 -14.24 -26.97
CA GLU A 237 -5.18 -15.52 -27.05
C GLU A 237 -5.53 -16.04 -25.66
N TYR A 238 -4.55 -16.02 -24.73
CA TYR A 238 -4.79 -16.41 -23.35
C TYR A 238 -5.90 -15.59 -22.67
N LYS A 239 -5.90 -14.26 -22.85
CA LYS A 239 -6.94 -13.39 -22.29
C LYS A 239 -8.32 -13.65 -22.89
N GLN A 240 -8.38 -13.92 -24.18
CA GLN A 240 -9.63 -14.25 -24.85
C GLN A 240 -10.20 -15.56 -24.30
N GLN A 241 -9.36 -16.58 -24.12
CA GLN A 241 -9.77 -17.87 -23.56
C GLN A 241 -10.30 -17.75 -22.12
N LEU A 242 -9.68 -16.90 -21.28
CA LEU A 242 -10.19 -16.62 -19.94
C LEU A 242 -11.61 -16.02 -19.98
N GLN A 243 -11.88 -15.15 -20.95
CA GLN A 243 -13.22 -14.56 -21.14
C GLN A 243 -14.23 -15.60 -21.63
N GLU A 244 -13.84 -16.46 -22.57
CA GLU A 244 -14.68 -17.54 -23.10
C GLU A 244 -15.04 -18.56 -22.01
N LYS A 245 -14.07 -18.95 -21.17
CA LYS A 245 -14.27 -19.79 -19.98
C LYS A 245 -15.24 -19.15 -18.99
N ALA A 246 -15.06 -17.87 -18.68
CA ALA A 246 -15.96 -17.15 -17.78
C ALA A 246 -17.39 -17.02 -18.34
N SER A 247 -17.55 -17.06 -19.66
CA SER A 247 -18.85 -17.00 -20.34
C SER A 247 -19.55 -18.35 -20.49
N GLY A 248 -18.93 -19.46 -20.06
CA GLY A 248 -19.52 -20.80 -20.15
C GLY A 248 -19.69 -21.32 -21.57
N HIS A 249 -18.98 -20.76 -22.55
CA HIS A 249 -19.13 -21.14 -23.97
C HIS A 249 -18.56 -22.52 -24.31
N TYR A 250 -17.83 -23.17 -23.39
CA TYR A 250 -17.30 -24.52 -23.57
C TYR A 250 -17.19 -25.25 -22.22
N ASP A 251 -18.08 -26.21 -21.96
CA ASP A 251 -18.00 -27.10 -20.80
C ASP A 251 -16.69 -27.95 -20.82
N GLU A 252 -16.15 -28.20 -22.02
CA GLU A 252 -14.90 -28.95 -22.22
C GLU A 252 -13.64 -28.15 -21.80
N LEU A 253 -13.66 -26.81 -21.88
CA LEU A 253 -12.55 -25.95 -21.41
C LEU A 253 -12.53 -25.77 -19.87
N ALA A 254 -13.64 -26.07 -19.18
CA ALA A 254 -13.66 -26.13 -17.72
C ALA A 254 -12.93 -27.38 -17.21
N ALA A 255 -12.98 -28.49 -17.96
CA ALA A 255 -12.31 -29.76 -17.67
C ALA A 255 -10.84 -29.79 -18.09
N MET A 256 -10.46 -29.06 -19.16
CA MET A 256 -9.06 -28.77 -19.45
C MET A 256 -8.57 -27.70 -18.46
N GLU A 257 -7.94 -28.12 -17.38
CA GLU A 257 -7.18 -27.21 -16.51
C GLU A 257 -6.29 -26.34 -17.41
N ILE A 258 -6.47 -25.01 -17.32
CA ILE A 258 -5.69 -24.07 -18.12
C ILE A 258 -4.28 -24.07 -17.51
N TYR A 259 -3.42 -24.99 -17.93
CA TYR A 259 -1.99 -25.01 -17.58
C TYR A 259 -1.22 -23.80 -18.17
N PHE A 260 -1.93 -22.84 -18.76
CA PHE A 260 -1.39 -21.62 -19.36
C PHE A 260 -1.15 -20.47 -18.38
N GLU A 261 -1.66 -20.54 -17.14
CA GLU A 261 -1.31 -19.54 -16.11
C GLU A 261 0.21 -19.38 -15.92
N ASP A 262 0.95 -20.46 -16.22
CA ASP A 262 2.40 -20.57 -16.04
C ASP A 262 3.22 -20.44 -17.33
N ILE A 263 2.70 -19.83 -18.40
CA ILE A 263 3.55 -19.39 -19.52
C ILE A 263 3.87 -17.90 -19.32
N PRO A 264 4.97 -17.54 -18.62
CA PRO A 264 5.38 -16.16 -18.45
C PRO A 264 5.40 -15.40 -19.78
N LYS A 265 5.10 -14.10 -19.75
CA LYS A 265 5.25 -13.24 -20.93
C LYS A 265 6.66 -13.33 -21.56
N TYR A 266 7.64 -13.74 -20.77
CA TYR A 266 9.05 -13.86 -21.10
C TYR A 266 9.57 -15.30 -21.07
N THR A 267 8.73 -16.31 -21.37
CA THR A 267 9.18 -17.71 -21.48
C THR A 267 10.37 -17.84 -22.42
N GLU A 268 11.43 -18.45 -21.91
CA GLU A 268 12.68 -18.70 -22.64
C GLU A 268 12.62 -20.02 -23.42
N TYR A 269 13.62 -20.23 -24.28
CA TYR A 269 13.68 -21.39 -25.16
C TYR A 269 13.55 -22.71 -24.40
N GLU A 270 14.34 -22.87 -23.33
CA GLU A 270 14.41 -24.12 -22.55
C GLU A 270 13.04 -24.46 -21.91
N MET A 271 12.30 -23.45 -21.47
CA MET A 271 10.96 -23.61 -20.86
C MET A 271 9.89 -23.87 -21.93
N LEU A 272 10.01 -23.27 -23.12
CA LEU A 272 9.13 -23.61 -24.26
C LEU A 272 9.34 -25.03 -24.76
N GLU A 273 10.58 -25.55 -24.73
CA GLU A 273 10.84 -26.95 -25.06
C GLU A 273 10.14 -27.90 -24.11
N GLU A 274 10.25 -27.63 -22.81
CA GLU A 274 9.56 -28.41 -21.78
C GLU A 274 8.05 -28.40 -22.03
N ILE A 275 7.44 -27.21 -22.14
CA ILE A 275 6.00 -27.04 -22.39
C ILE A 275 5.55 -27.81 -23.65
N LEU A 276 6.28 -27.69 -24.76
CA LEU A 276 5.92 -28.34 -26.04
C LEU A 276 6.22 -29.85 -26.06
N SER A 277 7.04 -30.35 -25.14
CA SER A 277 7.37 -31.78 -25.04
C SER A 277 6.27 -32.60 -24.37
N PHE A 278 5.42 -31.95 -23.56
CA PHE A 278 4.28 -32.59 -22.92
C PHE A 278 3.15 -32.80 -23.94
N ARG A 279 3.20 -33.95 -24.64
CA ARG A 279 2.24 -34.37 -25.68
C ARG A 279 0.78 -34.48 -25.22
N TYR A 280 0.49 -34.37 -23.93
CA TYR A 280 -0.86 -34.49 -23.37
C TYR A 280 -1.61 -33.15 -23.29
N PHE A 281 -0.96 -32.03 -23.60
CA PHE A 281 -1.62 -30.73 -23.66
C PHE A 281 -2.11 -30.45 -25.09
N HIS A 282 -3.41 -30.65 -25.33
CA HIS A 282 -4.05 -30.02 -26.48
C HIS A 282 -4.12 -28.52 -26.21
N MET A 283 -3.20 -27.75 -26.81
CA MET A 283 -3.27 -26.30 -26.70
C MET A 283 -4.41 -25.79 -27.60
N PRO A 284 -5.41 -25.08 -27.06
CA PRO A 284 -6.52 -24.61 -27.87
C PRO A 284 -6.11 -23.45 -28.78
N GLY A 285 -6.71 -23.42 -29.97
CA GLY A 285 -6.53 -22.35 -30.96
C GLY A 285 -5.15 -22.31 -31.62
N ASP A 286 -4.68 -21.11 -31.98
CA ASP A 286 -3.39 -20.89 -32.63
C ASP A 286 -2.20 -20.89 -31.63
N VAL A 287 -2.44 -21.12 -30.32
CA VAL A 287 -1.43 -20.97 -29.26
C VAL A 287 -0.26 -21.93 -29.43
N GLU A 288 -0.50 -23.19 -29.79
CA GLU A 288 0.57 -24.16 -30.06
C GLU A 288 1.48 -23.65 -31.17
N LEU A 289 0.89 -23.19 -32.28
CA LEU A 289 1.61 -22.66 -33.43
C LEU A 289 2.42 -21.42 -33.07
N LEU A 290 1.88 -20.55 -32.20
CA LEU A 290 2.59 -19.37 -31.70
C LEU A 290 3.75 -19.74 -30.78
N CYS A 291 3.60 -20.73 -29.90
CA CYS A 291 4.68 -21.25 -29.05
C CYS A 291 5.79 -21.91 -29.88
N VAL A 292 5.43 -22.70 -30.90
CA VAL A 292 6.39 -23.30 -31.85
C VAL A 292 7.12 -22.19 -32.63
N CYS A 293 6.41 -21.16 -33.08
CA CYS A 293 6.99 -19.99 -33.75
C CYS A 293 7.98 -19.26 -32.83
N LYS A 294 7.59 -18.99 -31.57
CA LYS A 294 8.44 -18.35 -30.56
C LYS A 294 9.72 -19.16 -30.30
N ARG A 295 9.59 -20.47 -30.11
CA ARG A 295 10.72 -21.38 -29.90
C ARG A 295 11.68 -21.32 -31.09
N ALA A 296 11.17 -21.42 -32.32
CA ALA A 296 11.99 -21.37 -33.53
C ALA A 296 12.71 -20.02 -33.68
N LEU A 297 12.03 -18.90 -33.40
CA LEU A 297 12.64 -17.57 -33.40
C LEU A 297 13.78 -17.45 -32.39
N LEU A 298 13.57 -17.90 -31.15
CA LEU A 298 14.59 -17.88 -30.10
C LEU A 298 15.80 -18.72 -30.50
N LEU A 299 15.58 -19.93 -31.02
CA LEU A 299 16.66 -20.81 -31.48
C LEU A 299 17.50 -20.14 -32.58
N LEU A 300 16.85 -19.54 -33.58
CA LEU A 300 17.54 -18.82 -34.65
C LEU A 300 18.37 -17.65 -34.10
N LEU A 301 17.81 -16.85 -33.19
CA LEU A 301 18.49 -15.70 -32.63
C LEU A 301 19.67 -16.10 -31.72
N TYR A 302 19.56 -17.24 -31.01
CA TYR A 302 20.62 -17.80 -30.18
C TYR A 302 21.76 -18.38 -31.00
N ASP A 303 21.45 -19.06 -32.12
CA ASP A 303 22.44 -19.56 -33.08
C ASP A 303 23.24 -18.41 -33.72
N ILE A 304 22.56 -17.31 -34.06
CA ILE A 304 23.20 -16.14 -34.67
C ILE A 304 24.13 -15.41 -33.70
N SER A 305 23.75 -15.27 -32.43
CA SER A 305 24.52 -14.47 -31.47
C SER A 305 24.35 -14.91 -30.02
N ASN A 306 25.44 -15.39 -29.43
CA ASN A 306 25.53 -15.60 -27.98
C ASN A 306 25.32 -14.31 -27.18
N ALA A 307 25.73 -13.15 -27.71
CA ALA A 307 25.47 -11.86 -27.10
C ALA A 307 23.97 -11.55 -27.06
N TYR A 308 23.20 -11.96 -28.07
CA TYR A 308 21.74 -11.86 -28.04
C TYR A 308 21.15 -12.73 -26.93
N LYS A 309 21.62 -13.98 -26.79
CA LYS A 309 21.18 -14.87 -25.70
C LYS A 309 21.45 -14.23 -24.33
N ALA A 310 22.63 -13.66 -24.13
CA ALA A 310 22.98 -12.94 -22.91
C ALA A 310 22.12 -11.68 -22.69
N ALA A 311 21.89 -10.88 -23.75
CA ALA A 311 21.05 -9.69 -23.70
C ALA A 311 19.61 -10.04 -23.29
N ARG A 312 19.04 -11.09 -23.89
CA ARG A 312 17.69 -11.55 -23.59
C ARG A 312 17.56 -12.07 -22.15
N LYS A 313 18.50 -12.90 -21.70
CA LYS A 313 18.52 -13.39 -20.31
C LYS A 313 18.64 -12.23 -19.31
N THR A 314 19.49 -11.25 -19.61
CA THR A 314 19.65 -10.02 -18.81
C THR A 314 18.36 -9.22 -18.78
N PHE A 315 17.75 -8.95 -19.93
CA PHE A 315 16.47 -8.25 -20.05
C PHE A 315 15.37 -8.93 -19.21
N ILE A 316 15.27 -10.26 -19.27
CA ILE A 316 14.27 -11.03 -18.51
C ILE A 316 14.53 -10.93 -17.02
N TYR A 317 15.79 -11.00 -16.60
CA TYR A 317 16.16 -10.85 -15.20
C TYR A 317 15.65 -9.51 -14.61
N TYR A 318 15.90 -8.40 -15.31
CA TYR A 318 15.40 -7.08 -14.89
C TYR A 318 13.87 -7.00 -14.90
N LYS A 319 13.22 -7.61 -15.89
CA LYS A 319 11.76 -7.67 -15.94
C LYS A 319 11.17 -8.45 -14.76
N GLN A 320 11.76 -9.59 -14.41
CA GLN A 320 11.37 -10.36 -13.23
C GLN A 320 11.56 -9.54 -11.95
N LEU A 321 12.64 -8.78 -11.81
CA LEU A 321 12.81 -7.87 -10.67
C LEU A 321 11.68 -6.84 -10.58
N ILE A 322 11.31 -6.22 -11.71
CA ILE A 322 10.20 -5.27 -11.76
C ILE A 322 8.89 -5.96 -11.35
N ASP A 323 8.58 -7.13 -11.90
CA ASP A 323 7.37 -7.87 -11.56
C ASP A 323 7.36 -8.28 -10.07
N THR A 324 8.51 -8.63 -9.49
CA THR A 324 8.64 -8.86 -8.04
C THR A 324 8.41 -7.60 -7.21
N VAL A 325 8.82 -6.40 -7.68
CA VAL A 325 8.41 -5.13 -7.05
C VAL A 325 6.88 -4.99 -7.08
N LYS A 326 6.24 -5.35 -8.20
CA LYS A 326 4.77 -5.30 -8.31
C LYS A 326 4.10 -6.24 -7.32
N GLU A 327 4.56 -7.48 -7.23
CA GLU A 327 4.06 -8.47 -6.28
C GLU A 327 4.14 -7.95 -4.84
N GLY A 328 5.30 -7.40 -4.44
CA GLY A 328 5.47 -6.77 -3.14
C GLY A 328 4.49 -5.62 -2.89
N TYR A 329 4.27 -4.77 -3.89
CA TYR A 329 3.29 -3.67 -3.79
C TYR A 329 1.85 -4.18 -3.61
N MET A 330 1.53 -5.36 -4.17
CA MET A 330 0.21 -6.00 -4.04
C MET A 330 0.07 -6.88 -2.78
N ALA A 331 1.13 -7.06 -1.99
CA ALA A 331 1.14 -7.97 -0.84
C ALA A 331 0.06 -7.66 0.21
N PHE A 332 -0.42 -6.41 0.26
CA PHE A 332 -1.44 -5.94 1.21
C PHE A 332 -2.84 -5.78 0.59
N ASP A 333 -3.04 -6.25 -0.64
CA ASP A 333 -4.37 -6.34 -1.22
C ASP A 333 -5.26 -7.32 -0.43
N LYS A 334 -6.58 -7.11 -0.50
CA LYS A 334 -7.56 -7.95 0.15
C LYS A 334 -7.53 -9.39 -0.36
N ASP A 335 -7.24 -9.55 -1.65
CA ASP A 335 -7.23 -10.85 -2.33
C ASP A 335 -5.90 -11.61 -2.09
N CYS A 336 -4.87 -10.94 -1.57
CA CYS A 336 -3.60 -11.56 -1.22
C CYS A 336 -3.64 -12.08 0.22
N HIS A 337 -3.54 -13.39 0.44
CA HIS A 337 -3.44 -13.96 1.78
C HIS A 337 -2.01 -13.88 2.33
N TYR A 338 -1.84 -14.02 3.65
CA TYR A 338 -0.51 -14.00 4.26
C TYR A 338 0.34 -15.20 3.81
N SER A 339 -0.28 -16.34 3.48
CA SER A 339 0.39 -17.50 2.87
C SER A 339 0.97 -17.15 1.51
N THR A 340 0.21 -16.49 0.64
CA THR A 340 0.69 -16.01 -0.66
C THR A 340 1.91 -15.10 -0.53
N ALA A 341 1.90 -14.17 0.44
CA ALA A 341 3.06 -13.31 0.70
C ALA A 341 4.28 -14.10 1.23
N ARG A 342 4.05 -15.16 2.00
CA ARG A 342 5.10 -16.08 2.48
C ARG A 342 5.71 -16.86 1.33
N ASP A 343 4.89 -17.40 0.46
CA ASP A 343 5.35 -18.20 -0.67
C ASP A 343 6.16 -17.31 -1.62
N ALA A 344 5.65 -16.12 -1.95
CA ALA A 344 6.36 -15.14 -2.77
C ALA A 344 7.73 -14.76 -2.19
N ILE A 345 7.83 -14.47 -0.88
CA ILE A 345 9.12 -14.12 -0.27
C ILE A 345 10.08 -15.32 -0.23
N ASN A 346 9.57 -16.54 -0.06
CA ASN A 346 10.39 -17.75 -0.09
C ASN A 346 10.93 -18.01 -1.50
N THR A 347 10.08 -17.90 -2.52
CA THR A 347 10.51 -17.97 -3.93
C THR A 347 11.54 -16.89 -4.26
N CYS A 348 11.39 -15.67 -3.73
CA CYS A 348 12.41 -14.63 -3.89
C CYS A 348 13.75 -15.04 -3.29
N LYS A 349 13.75 -15.62 -2.07
CA LYS A 349 14.97 -16.11 -1.41
C LYS A 349 15.61 -17.28 -2.14
N GLU A 350 14.82 -18.15 -2.77
CA GLU A 350 15.32 -19.24 -3.60
C GLU A 350 16.00 -18.70 -4.86
N LYS A 351 15.33 -17.79 -5.58
CA LYS A 351 15.91 -17.11 -6.75
C LYS A 351 17.18 -16.33 -6.41
N ASP A 352 17.26 -15.74 -5.23
CA ASP A 352 18.46 -15.04 -4.77
C ASP A 352 19.65 -15.99 -4.53
N LYS A 353 19.40 -17.28 -4.26
CA LYS A 353 20.43 -18.32 -4.14
C LYS A 353 20.87 -18.89 -5.49
N GLU A 354 20.04 -18.76 -6.53
CA GLU A 354 20.38 -19.22 -7.87
C GLU A 354 21.56 -18.43 -8.44
N LYS A 355 22.54 -19.15 -9.00
CA LYS A 355 23.74 -18.51 -9.55
C LYS A 355 23.39 -17.78 -10.85
N LYS A 356 23.65 -16.47 -10.88
CA LYS A 356 23.53 -15.57 -12.05
C LYS A 356 24.59 -15.83 -13.15
N LYS A 357 24.83 -17.08 -13.53
CA LYS A 357 25.86 -17.42 -14.53
C LYS A 357 25.50 -16.82 -15.89
N GLY A 358 26.39 -15.99 -16.45
CA GLY A 358 26.24 -15.42 -17.79
C GLY A 358 25.28 -14.23 -17.89
N LEU A 359 24.79 -13.69 -16.78
CA LEU A 359 24.02 -12.44 -16.74
C LEU A 359 24.98 -11.25 -16.55
N CYS A 360 24.75 -10.16 -17.29
CA CYS A 360 25.33 -8.87 -16.96
C CYS A 360 24.39 -8.22 -15.94
N VAL A 361 24.89 -7.90 -14.74
CA VAL A 361 24.09 -7.26 -13.67
C VAL A 361 24.93 -6.18 -13.02
N ALA A 362 24.45 -4.94 -12.99
CA ALA A 362 25.15 -3.83 -12.36
C ALA A 362 25.38 -4.07 -10.89
N LYS A 363 26.45 -3.43 -10.41
CA LYS A 363 26.67 -3.29 -8.98
C LYS A 363 25.56 -2.43 -8.40
N GLY A 364 24.84 -2.95 -7.41
CA GLY A 364 23.75 -2.25 -6.73
C GLY A 364 22.36 -2.63 -7.20
N THR A 365 22.22 -3.43 -8.27
CA THR A 365 20.93 -4.02 -8.67
C THR A 365 20.35 -4.80 -7.48
N PRO A 366 19.08 -4.56 -7.10
CA PRO A 366 18.48 -5.23 -5.95
C PRO A 366 18.39 -6.74 -6.17
N THR A 367 18.43 -7.49 -5.07
CA THR A 367 18.04 -8.91 -5.06
C THR A 367 16.52 -9.02 -5.16
N PHE A 368 15.98 -10.20 -5.47
CA PHE A 368 14.53 -10.42 -5.55
C PHE A 368 13.86 -10.16 -4.20
N GLU A 369 14.43 -10.62 -3.08
CA GLU A 369 13.89 -10.34 -1.75
C GLU A 369 13.85 -8.83 -1.49
N LYS A 370 14.91 -8.11 -1.87
CA LYS A 370 14.98 -6.66 -1.72
C LYS A 370 13.94 -5.98 -2.62
N ALA A 371 13.80 -6.39 -3.88
CA ALA A 371 12.81 -5.87 -4.81
C ALA A 371 11.37 -6.03 -4.27
N TYR A 372 11.04 -7.20 -3.71
CA TYR A 372 9.74 -7.44 -3.09
C TYR A 372 9.49 -6.50 -1.90
N LYS A 373 10.46 -6.39 -0.98
CA LYS A 373 10.40 -5.46 0.16
C LYS A 373 10.26 -4.00 -0.28
N LEU A 374 10.91 -3.60 -1.37
CA LEU A 374 10.81 -2.26 -1.92
C LEU A 374 9.39 -1.96 -2.39
N GLY A 375 8.75 -2.88 -3.10
CA GLY A 375 7.35 -2.76 -3.51
C GLY A 375 6.40 -2.54 -2.33
N VAL A 376 6.59 -3.32 -1.26
CA VAL A 376 5.81 -3.20 -0.02
C VAL A 376 5.98 -1.82 0.62
N LYS A 377 7.22 -1.32 0.70
CA LYS A 377 7.50 0.02 1.26
C LYS A 377 6.85 1.13 0.44
N GLU A 378 6.85 1.01 -0.89
CA GLU A 378 6.24 2.01 -1.76
C GLU A 378 4.71 2.03 -1.61
N TRP A 379 4.09 0.86 -1.48
CA TRP A 379 2.68 0.77 -1.14
C TRP A 379 2.36 1.53 0.16
N MET A 380 3.18 1.35 1.21
CA MET A 380 3.01 2.06 2.48
C MET A 380 3.12 3.57 2.32
N LYS A 381 4.12 4.07 1.58
CA LYS A 381 4.28 5.53 1.32
C LYS A 381 3.05 6.11 0.66
N VAL A 382 2.59 5.48 -0.41
CA VAL A 382 1.46 5.95 -1.21
C VAL A 382 0.15 5.85 -0.42
N ALA A 383 -0.06 4.76 0.32
CA ALA A 383 -1.25 4.56 1.14
C ALA A 383 -1.30 5.58 2.29
N ASN A 384 -0.18 5.76 2.99
CA ASN A 384 -0.06 6.75 4.07
C ASN A 384 -0.34 8.17 3.56
N LYS A 385 0.22 8.59 2.41
CA LYS A 385 -0.01 9.93 1.86
C LYS A 385 -1.48 10.22 1.54
N LYS A 386 -2.27 9.19 1.22
CA LYS A 386 -3.70 9.28 0.89
C LYS A 386 -4.62 9.19 2.12
N CYS A 387 -4.09 8.85 3.29
CA CYS A 387 -4.88 8.82 4.51
C CYS A 387 -4.99 10.23 5.10
N ASP A 388 -6.23 10.65 5.37
CA ASP A 388 -6.54 11.90 6.07
C ASP A 388 -5.96 11.87 7.49
N ASN A 389 -6.07 10.73 8.18
CA ASN A 389 -5.33 10.46 9.41
C ASN A 389 -4.19 9.45 9.15
N ARG A 390 -2.99 10.00 9.03
CA ARG A 390 -1.76 9.25 8.73
C ARG A 390 -1.28 8.39 9.90
N LEU A 391 -1.49 8.79 11.16
CA LEU A 391 -1.10 7.98 12.32
C LEU A 391 -1.94 6.70 12.40
N ILE A 392 -3.26 6.83 12.22
CA ILE A 392 -4.20 5.70 12.24
C ILE A 392 -3.86 4.66 11.18
N PHE A 393 -3.31 5.07 10.02
CA PHE A 393 -2.83 4.12 9.01
C PHE A 393 -1.77 3.17 9.57
N TRP A 394 -0.78 3.73 10.29
CA TRP A 394 0.31 2.97 10.88
C TRP A 394 -0.14 2.10 12.04
N GLU A 395 -1.04 2.61 12.90
CA GLU A 395 -1.63 1.83 14.00
C GLU A 395 -2.33 0.58 13.46
N ARG A 396 -3.18 0.75 12.44
CA ARG A 396 -3.93 -0.37 11.83
C ARG A 396 -3.04 -1.41 11.16
N LEU A 397 -1.86 -1.03 10.68
CA LEU A 397 -0.90 -1.98 10.13
C LEU A 397 -0.38 -2.96 11.18
N ILE A 398 -0.22 -2.51 12.43
CA ILE A 398 0.32 -3.32 13.53
C ILE A 398 -0.78 -3.99 14.35
N GLU A 399 -1.92 -3.33 14.55
CA GLU A 399 -3.05 -3.87 15.33
C GLU A 399 -3.80 -4.97 14.58
N GLY A 400 -3.82 -4.93 13.25
CA GLY A 400 -4.46 -5.95 12.43
C GLY A 400 -3.61 -7.23 12.38
N GLY A 401 -4.01 -8.29 13.10
CA GLY A 401 -3.24 -9.54 13.19
C GLY A 401 -2.79 -10.12 11.84
N CYS A 402 -3.63 -10.06 10.80
CA CYS A 402 -3.26 -10.51 9.45
C CYS A 402 -2.22 -9.59 8.77
N LEU A 403 -2.28 -8.28 9.01
CA LEU A 403 -1.35 -7.32 8.41
C LEU A 403 0.00 -7.35 9.11
N ARG A 404 -0.01 -7.43 10.44
CA ARG A 404 1.18 -7.65 11.25
C ARG A 404 1.90 -8.93 10.83
N ALA A 405 1.18 -10.05 10.71
CA ALA A 405 1.75 -11.30 10.24
C ALA A 405 2.41 -11.18 8.86
N LYS A 406 1.80 -10.43 7.92
CA LYS A 406 2.43 -10.14 6.62
C LYS A 406 3.72 -9.33 6.79
N LEU A 407 3.73 -8.32 7.65
CA LEU A 407 4.94 -7.53 7.92
C LEU A 407 6.05 -8.40 8.52
N ASP A 408 5.73 -9.28 9.46
CA ASP A 408 6.70 -10.16 10.12
C ASP A 408 7.33 -11.11 9.11
N ILE A 409 6.53 -11.69 8.22
CA ILE A 409 7.00 -12.58 7.14
C ILE A 409 7.94 -11.81 6.19
N ILE A 410 7.59 -10.58 5.84
CA ILE A 410 8.30 -9.80 4.83
C ILE A 410 9.58 -9.18 5.40
N PHE A 411 9.53 -8.55 6.57
CA PHE A 411 10.62 -7.74 7.12
C PHE A 411 11.33 -8.38 8.32
N GLY A 412 10.71 -9.37 8.96
CA GLY A 412 11.20 -10.00 10.19
C GLY A 412 10.66 -9.32 11.46
N ASP A 413 10.37 -10.15 12.47
CA ASP A 413 9.78 -9.75 13.75
C ASP A 413 10.54 -8.59 14.44
N GLU A 414 11.88 -8.61 14.42
CA GLU A 414 12.69 -7.57 15.07
C GLU A 414 12.41 -6.17 14.48
N LYS A 415 12.31 -6.07 13.15
CA LYS A 415 12.06 -4.79 12.47
C LYS A 415 10.62 -4.32 12.69
N VAL A 416 9.68 -5.26 12.70
CA VAL A 416 8.26 -4.94 12.96
C VAL A 416 8.07 -4.48 14.40
N LYS A 417 8.76 -5.07 15.38
CA LYS A 417 8.78 -4.58 16.77
C LYS A 417 9.33 -3.16 16.88
N LYS A 418 10.44 -2.86 16.22
CA LYS A 418 11.00 -1.49 16.17
C LYS A 418 10.00 -0.49 15.57
N LEU A 419 9.29 -0.89 14.52
CA LEU A 419 8.21 -0.08 13.93
C LEU A 419 7.06 0.14 14.92
N GLU A 420 6.60 -0.91 15.61
CA GLU A 420 5.55 -0.84 16.64
C GLU A 420 5.92 0.11 17.78
N GLU A 421 7.15 0.03 18.29
CA GLU A 421 7.67 0.95 19.31
C GLU A 421 7.66 2.41 18.83
N ALA A 422 8.09 2.65 17.59
CA ALA A 422 8.10 3.99 17.00
C ALA A 422 6.69 4.56 16.80
N ILE A 423 5.73 3.72 16.39
CA ILE A 423 4.31 4.10 16.29
C ILE A 423 3.76 4.47 17.67
N ASN A 424 4.00 3.64 18.68
CA ASN A 424 3.55 3.89 20.05
C ASN A 424 4.14 5.18 20.65
N LYS A 425 5.41 5.48 20.35
CA LYS A 425 6.05 6.73 20.75
C LYS A 425 5.37 7.95 20.11
N ASN A 426 5.11 7.88 18.80
CA ASN A 426 4.41 8.94 18.07
C ASN A 426 2.96 9.13 18.55
N LYS A 427 2.28 8.04 18.90
CA LYS A 427 0.93 8.07 19.48
C LYS A 427 0.90 8.84 20.80
N LYS A 428 1.79 8.50 21.74
CA LYS A 428 1.92 9.24 23.00
C LYS A 428 2.22 10.72 22.78
N GLN A 429 3.08 11.05 21.82
CA GLN A 429 3.38 12.45 21.49
C GLN A 429 2.16 13.18 20.92
N PHE A 430 1.36 12.53 20.08
CA PHE A 430 0.11 13.08 19.56
C PHE A 430 -0.91 13.29 20.69
N GLU A 431 -1.10 12.31 21.58
CA GLU A 431 -1.98 12.42 22.74
C GLU A 431 -1.60 13.61 23.66
N ASN A 432 -0.31 13.80 23.93
CA ASN A 432 0.17 14.94 24.71
C ASN A 432 -0.12 16.28 23.99
N LYS A 433 0.14 16.38 22.68
CA LYS A 433 -0.15 17.60 21.89
C LYS A 433 -1.64 17.95 21.89
N VAL A 434 -2.51 16.94 21.84
CA VAL A 434 -3.96 17.14 21.95
C VAL A 434 -4.30 17.71 23.33
N GLN A 435 -3.80 17.10 24.41
CA GLN A 435 -4.05 17.57 25.77
C GLN A 435 -3.58 19.02 25.97
N GLU A 436 -2.40 19.37 25.46
CA GLU A 436 -1.88 20.74 25.49
C GLU A 436 -2.78 21.72 24.73
N ALA A 437 -3.24 21.35 23.52
CA ALA A 437 -4.12 22.20 22.72
C ALA A 437 -5.48 22.42 23.39
N VAL A 438 -6.04 21.39 24.02
CA VAL A 438 -7.28 21.45 24.80
C VAL A 438 -7.13 22.39 25.99
N LEU A 439 -6.06 22.23 26.78
CA LEU A 439 -5.77 23.10 27.92
C LEU A 439 -5.58 24.56 27.50
N ALA A 440 -5.02 24.79 26.31
CA ALA A 440 -4.81 26.12 25.75
C ALA A 440 -6.03 26.68 24.98
N ASN A 441 -7.13 25.93 24.86
CA ASN A 441 -8.30 26.26 24.04
C ASN A 441 -7.95 26.63 22.58
N ASN A 442 -6.97 25.93 22.01
CA ASN A 442 -6.45 26.17 20.67
C ASN A 442 -6.90 25.10 19.69
N TYR A 443 -7.09 25.50 18.43
CA TYR A 443 -7.37 24.55 17.35
C TYR A 443 -6.08 23.84 16.92
N LEU A 444 -6.03 22.51 17.06
CA LEU A 444 -4.89 21.71 16.63
C LEU A 444 -5.03 21.33 15.15
N ASN A 445 -4.26 21.99 14.28
CA ASN A 445 -4.13 21.55 12.90
C ASN A 445 -2.97 20.54 12.79
N TYR A 446 -3.31 19.25 12.74
CA TYR A 446 -2.32 18.16 12.74
C TYR A 446 -2.24 17.45 11.40
N ASN A 447 -1.18 17.72 10.64
CA ASN A 447 -0.94 17.13 9.31
C ASN A 447 0.54 16.71 9.16
N GLU A 448 1.04 15.87 10.08
CA GLU A 448 2.40 15.33 10.00
C GLU A 448 2.48 14.17 8.99
N SER A 449 3.62 14.03 8.30
CA SER A 449 3.77 13.06 7.19
C SER A 449 3.90 11.61 7.65
N TYR A 450 4.38 11.33 8.86
CA TYR A 450 4.74 10.00 9.39
C TYR A 450 5.53 9.08 8.45
N ALA A 451 6.08 9.59 7.34
CA ALA A 451 6.78 8.79 6.35
C ALA A 451 8.12 8.26 6.89
N HIS A 452 8.67 8.90 7.92
CA HIS A 452 9.88 8.46 8.62
C HIS A 452 9.71 7.08 9.27
N LEU A 453 8.48 6.65 9.58
CA LEU A 453 8.23 5.34 10.17
C LEU A 453 8.68 4.17 9.27
N ILE A 454 8.77 4.38 7.96
CA ILE A 454 9.28 3.36 7.02
C ILE A 454 10.74 2.99 7.27
N GLN A 455 11.53 3.91 7.83
CA GLN A 455 12.96 3.69 8.09
C GLN A 455 13.20 2.57 9.10
N TYR A 456 12.24 2.29 10.00
CA TYR A 456 12.34 1.19 10.95
C TYR A 456 12.23 -0.21 10.29
N LEU A 457 11.89 -0.25 9.00
CA LEU A 457 11.87 -1.46 8.18
C LEU A 457 13.11 -1.61 7.28
N GLU A 458 14.14 -0.77 7.44
CA GLU A 458 15.41 -0.85 6.69
C GLU A 458 16.34 -1.97 7.16
#